data_AF-A0A2S9G9M6-F1
#
_entry.id   AF-A0A2S9G9M6-F1
#
_cell.length_a   1.000
_cell.length_b   1.000
_cell.length_c   1.000
_cell.angle_alpha   90.00
_cell.angle_beta   90.00
_cell.angle_gamma   90.00
#
_symmetry.space_group_name_H-M   'P 1'
#
loop_
_entity.id
_entity.type
_entity.pdbx_description
1 polymer ?
#
loop_
_entity_poly.entity_id
_entity_poly.type
_entity_poly.pdbx_seq_one_letter_code
_entity_poly.pdbx_strand_id
1 'polypeptide(L)'
;QRTGDDSVRVGITDYAQAALGDVVFVQLPDVGTDLTSGESFGGVESTKSVSDLYAPVTAKVIAVNGDLESNPQLVNSDPYGAGWL
;
A
#
# COMPACT_ATOMS: atom_id res chain seq x y z
N GLN A 1 -0.91 -8.39 7.09
CA GLN A 1 -1.77 -9.53 7.52
C GLN A 1 -1.36 -10.77 6.75
N ARG A 2 -1.25 -11.96 7.37
CA ARG A 2 -1.00 -13.22 6.64
C ARG A 2 -2.28 -13.66 5.91
N THR A 3 -2.18 -14.00 4.63
CA THR A 3 -3.32 -14.37 3.78
C THR A 3 -3.24 -15.82 3.27
N GLY A 4 -2.15 -16.51 3.54
CA GLY A 4 -1.93 -17.92 3.23
C GLY A 4 -0.64 -18.43 3.87
N ASP A 5 -0.17 -19.59 3.45
CA ASP A 5 1.05 -20.17 4.02
C ASP A 5 2.29 -19.31 3.72
N ASP A 6 2.43 -18.87 2.47
CA ASP A 6 3.59 -18.08 2.01
C ASP A 6 3.18 -16.69 1.49
N SER A 7 1.99 -16.21 1.84
CA SER A 7 1.49 -14.92 1.39
C SER A 7 1.12 -14.00 2.55
N VAL A 8 1.51 -12.73 2.39
CA VAL A 8 1.16 -11.64 3.28
C VAL A 8 0.61 -10.50 2.45
N ARG A 9 -0.36 -9.81 3.03
CA ARG A 9 -0.94 -8.58 2.52
C ARG A 9 -0.38 -7.38 3.27
N VAL A 10 0.04 -6.37 2.52
CA VAL A 10 0.62 -5.13 3.04
C VAL A 10 -0.40 -4.00 2.88
N GLY A 11 -0.32 -3.04 3.79
CA GLY A 11 -1.20 -1.88 3.89
C GLY A 11 -0.55 -0.83 4.79
N ILE A 12 -1.15 0.35 4.88
CA ILE A 12 -0.77 1.35 5.89
C ILE A 12 -1.69 1.25 7.11
N THR A 13 -1.28 1.85 8.22
CA THR A 13 -2.09 1.88 9.44
C THR A 13 -3.11 3.01 9.39
N ASP A 14 -4.14 2.92 10.23
CA ASP A 14 -5.10 4.00 10.46
C ASP A 14 -4.40 5.30 10.91
N TYR A 15 -3.36 5.18 11.73
CA TYR A 15 -2.54 6.33 12.11
C TYR A 15 -1.85 6.98 10.90
N ALA A 16 -1.29 6.16 10.01
CA ALA A 16 -0.60 6.66 8.82
C ALA A 16 -1.55 7.35 7.85
N GLN A 17 -2.72 6.76 7.54
CA GLN A 17 -3.70 7.41 6.66
C GLN A 17 -4.19 8.74 7.22
N ALA A 18 -4.42 8.82 8.54
CA ALA A 18 -4.86 10.06 9.19
C ALA A 18 -3.79 11.17 9.12
N ALA A 19 -2.51 10.79 9.22
CA ALA A 19 -1.39 11.72 9.09
C ALA A 19 -1.22 12.25 7.66
N LEU A 20 -1.47 11.42 6.65
CA LEU A 20 -1.50 11.82 5.24
C LEU A 20 -2.67 12.77 4.95
N GLY A 21 -3.84 12.49 5.53
CA GLY A 21 -5.10 13.13 5.14
C GLY A 21 -5.69 12.45 3.91
N ASP A 22 -6.45 13.21 3.12
CA ASP A 22 -7.24 12.65 2.01
C ASP A 22 -6.32 12.14 0.89
N VAL A 23 -6.28 10.82 0.72
CA VAL A 23 -5.47 10.13 -0.28
C VAL A 23 -6.13 10.26 -1.64
N VAL A 24 -5.38 10.79 -2.61
CA VAL A 24 -5.87 11.06 -3.97
C VAL A 24 -5.21 10.18 -5.02
N PHE A 25 -4.06 9.57 -4.71
CA PHE A 25 -3.35 8.70 -5.62
C PHE A 25 -2.47 7.69 -4.87
N VAL A 26 -2.33 6.49 -5.43
CA VAL A 26 -1.49 5.42 -4.91
C VAL A 26 -0.68 4.83 -6.06
N GLN A 27 0.64 4.81 -5.91
CA GLN A 27 1.55 4.17 -6.84
C GLN A 27 2.01 2.83 -6.27
N LEU A 28 1.76 1.77 -7.02
CA LEU A 28 2.13 0.40 -6.66
C LEU A 28 3.09 -0.19 -7.71
N PRO A 29 3.95 -1.14 -7.33
CA PRO A 29 4.87 -1.82 -8.24
C PRO A 29 4.12 -2.84 -9.11
N ASP A 30 4.74 -3.30 -10.18
CA ASP A 30 4.16 -4.36 -11.01
C ASP A 30 4.20 -5.73 -10.31
N VAL A 31 3.21 -6.58 -10.61
CA VAL A 31 3.24 -7.99 -10.20
C VAL A 31 4.48 -8.67 -10.79
N GLY A 32 5.18 -9.43 -9.94
CA GLY A 32 6.44 -10.09 -10.27
C GLY A 32 7.68 -9.34 -9.79
N THR A 33 7.54 -8.06 -9.40
CA THR A 33 8.63 -7.23 -8.86
C THR A 33 9.17 -7.84 -7.57
N ASP A 34 10.51 -7.90 -7.44
CA ASP A 34 11.18 -8.28 -6.20
C ASP A 34 11.34 -7.04 -5.30
N LEU A 35 10.91 -7.15 -4.05
CA LEU A 35 11.03 -6.11 -3.02
C LEU A 35 12.10 -6.51 -2.02
N THR A 36 12.89 -5.54 -1.58
CA THR A 36 13.85 -5.70 -0.49
C THR A 36 13.34 -5.00 0.76
N SER A 37 13.39 -5.66 1.91
CA SER A 37 13.00 -5.05 3.19
C SER A 37 13.72 -3.71 3.42
N GLY A 38 12.96 -2.67 3.72
CA GLY A 38 13.46 -1.31 3.97
C GLY A 38 13.68 -0.46 2.72
N GLU A 39 13.52 -1.01 1.51
CA GLU A 39 13.55 -0.23 0.27
C GLU A 39 12.15 0.26 -0.11
N SER A 40 12.10 1.40 -0.81
CA SER A 40 10.84 1.95 -1.32
C SER A 40 10.33 1.11 -2.48
N PHE A 41 9.03 0.81 -2.48
CA PHE A 41 8.36 0.04 -3.54
C PHE A 41 7.22 0.81 -4.24
N GLY A 42 6.89 1.99 -3.75
CA GLY A 42 5.74 2.76 -4.22
C GLY A 42 5.53 4.01 -3.36
N GLY A 43 4.38 4.64 -3.50
CA GLY A 43 4.08 5.86 -2.78
C GLY A 43 2.58 6.14 -2.68
N VAL A 44 2.22 6.93 -1.68
CA VAL A 44 0.86 7.43 -1.48
C VAL A 44 0.90 8.95 -1.54
N GLU A 45 0.01 9.52 -2.33
CA GLU A 45 -0.16 10.96 -2.46
C GLU A 45 -1.54 11.37 -1.91
N SER A 46 -1.50 12.42 -1.12
CA SER A 46 -2.66 13.08 -0.51
C SER A 46 -2.71 14.53 -0.95
N THR A 47 -3.80 15.23 -0.65
CA THR A 47 -3.89 16.68 -0.90
C THR A 47 -2.89 17.51 -0.08
N LYS A 48 -2.20 16.90 0.90
CA LYS A 48 -1.26 17.58 1.81
C LYS A 48 0.19 17.20 1.58
N SER A 49 0.44 15.96 1.16
CA SER A 49 1.79 15.38 1.16
C SER A 49 1.90 14.17 0.24
N VAL A 50 3.12 13.86 -0.17
CA VAL A 50 3.52 12.62 -0.82
C VAL A 50 4.39 11.85 0.17
N SER A 51 4.15 10.54 0.29
CA SER A 51 4.93 9.66 1.18
C SER A 51 5.31 8.37 0.47
N ASP A 52 6.57 7.98 0.64
CA ASP A 52 7.09 6.72 0.14
C ASP A 52 6.59 5.54 0.96
N LEU A 53 6.39 4.40 0.30
CA LEU A 53 6.05 3.13 0.92
C LEU A 53 7.27 2.23 0.96
N TYR A 54 7.67 1.81 2.15
CA TYR A 54 8.84 0.95 2.36
C TYR A 54 8.43 -0.50 2.61
N ALA A 55 9.11 -1.43 1.96
CA ALA A 55 8.76 -2.84 2.03
C ALA A 55 9.05 -3.37 3.45
N PRO A 56 8.06 -3.96 4.15
CA PRO A 56 8.27 -4.46 5.50
C PRO A 56 9.06 -5.78 5.53
N VAL A 57 9.12 -6.49 4.41
CA VAL A 57 9.80 -7.78 4.24
C VAL A 57 10.35 -7.90 2.83
N THR A 58 11.41 -8.69 2.65
CA THR A 58 11.90 -9.08 1.33
C THR A 58 10.98 -10.15 0.75
N ALA A 59 10.36 -9.88 -0.40
CA ALA A 59 9.38 -10.75 -1.02
C ALA A 59 9.19 -10.42 -2.51
N LYS A 60 8.44 -11.27 -3.23
CA LYS A 60 7.98 -10.99 -4.60
C LYS A 60 6.52 -10.54 -4.57
N VAL A 61 6.20 -9.49 -5.32
CA VAL A 61 4.82 -9.01 -5.49
C VAL A 61 4.04 -10.05 -6.30
N ILE A 62 2.96 -10.59 -5.73
CA ILE A 62 2.10 -11.58 -6.39
C ILE A 62 0.72 -11.02 -6.79
N ALA A 63 0.31 -9.90 -6.20
CA ALA A 63 -0.93 -9.20 -6.47
C ALA A 63 -0.80 -7.74 -6.00
N VAL A 64 -1.57 -6.85 -6.63
CA VAL A 64 -1.71 -5.44 -6.25
C VAL A 64 -3.19 -5.06 -6.27
N ASN A 65 -3.57 -4.07 -5.47
CA ASN A 65 -4.96 -3.64 -5.39
C ASN A 65 -5.33 -2.67 -6.51
N GLY A 66 -5.81 -3.21 -7.65
CA GLY A 66 -6.25 -2.42 -8.79
C GLY A 66 -7.44 -1.49 -8.50
N ASP A 67 -8.22 -1.73 -7.44
CA ASP A 67 -9.35 -0.88 -7.08
C ASP A 67 -8.88 0.53 -6.66
N LEU A 68 -7.63 0.68 -6.20
CA LEU A 68 -7.06 1.95 -5.74
C LEU A 68 -6.82 2.96 -6.86
N GLU A 69 -6.75 2.53 -8.13
CA GLU A 69 -6.63 3.44 -9.27
C GLU A 69 -7.88 4.33 -9.41
N SER A 70 -9.05 3.77 -9.13
CA SER A 70 -10.33 4.48 -9.19
C SER A 70 -10.86 4.91 -7.83
N ASN A 71 -10.43 4.23 -6.75
CA ASN A 71 -10.89 4.46 -5.38
C ASN A 71 -9.73 4.57 -4.38
N PRO A 72 -8.82 5.57 -4.52
CA PRO A 72 -7.69 5.76 -3.60
C PRO A 72 -8.12 5.97 -2.15
N GLN A 73 -9.33 6.50 -1.94
CA GLN A 73 -9.97 6.72 -0.63
C GLN A 73 -10.24 5.43 0.17
N LEU A 74 -10.11 4.25 -0.43
CA LEU A 74 -10.14 2.98 0.31
C LEU A 74 -8.98 2.90 1.32
N VAL A 75 -7.83 3.51 1.02
CA VAL A 75 -6.70 3.63 1.95
C VAL A 75 -7.08 4.42 3.20
N ASN A 76 -7.94 5.42 3.08
CA ASN A 76 -8.44 6.18 4.24
C ASN A 76 -9.56 5.46 4.98
N SER A 77 -10.54 4.92 4.25
CA SER A 77 -11.79 4.41 4.82
C SER A 77 -11.71 2.98 5.37
N ASP A 78 -10.83 2.14 4.80
CA ASP A 78 -10.63 0.76 5.25
C ASP A 78 -9.16 0.30 5.08
N PRO A 79 -8.19 0.96 5.76
CA PRO A 79 -6.76 0.70 5.61
C PRO A 79 -6.34 -0.74 5.93
N TYR A 80 -7.14 -1.43 6.76
CA TYR A 80 -6.89 -2.82 7.16
C TYR A 80 -7.74 -3.84 6.39
N GLY A 81 -8.63 -3.41 5.50
CA GLY A 81 -9.53 -4.25 4.73
C GLY A 81 -9.38 -3.98 3.24
N ALA A 82 -10.33 -3.28 2.63
CA ALA A 82 -10.36 -2.98 1.20
C ALA A 82 -9.21 -2.06 0.73
N GLY A 83 -8.60 -1.28 1.62
CA GLY A 83 -7.47 -0.36 1.35
C GLY A 83 -6.09 -1.00 1.39
N TRP A 84 -5.99 -2.32 1.20
CA TRP A 84 -4.69 -2.98 1.07
C TRP A 84 -3.97 -2.51 -0.20
N LEU A 85 -2.64 -2.59 -0.20
CA LEU A 85 -1.76 -2.10 -1.26
C LEU A 85 -1.35 -3.25 -2.18
#